data_AF-A0A2V7MF27-F1
#
_entry.id   AF-A0A2V7MF27-F1
#
_cell.length_a   1.000
_cell.length_b   1.000
_cell.length_c   1.000
_cell.angle_alpha   90.00
_cell.angle_beta   90.00
_cell.angle_gamma   90.00
#
_symmetry.space_group_name_H-M   'P 1'
#
loop_
_entity.id
_entity.type
_entity.pdbx_description
1 polymer ?
#
loop_
_entity_poly.entity_id
_entity_poly.type
_entity_poly.pdbx_seq_one_letter_code
_entity_poly.pdbx_strand_id
1 'polypeptide(L)'
;FLSLAGWLFATYETAHAAASSGTRATFALIVDLLYRILFAALIVRVIAAWFGMFRYSRWVRPAYILTDWIVEPIRRVLPLVGGWDLSPLVAMFALSILRQILLSALSP
;
A
#
# COMPACT_ATOMS: atom_id res chain seq x y z
N PHE A 1 3.10 10.49 15.56
CA PHE A 1 3.34 9.97 14.20
C PHE A 1 2.90 8.51 13.98
N LEU A 2 2.16 7.85 14.90
CA LEU A 2 1.59 6.51 14.71
C LEU A 2 0.13 6.40 15.23
N SER A 3 -0.66 7.48 15.13
CA SER A 3 -2.07 7.45 15.52
C SER A 3 -2.94 7.32 14.28
N LEU A 4 -3.96 6.44 14.33
CA LEU A 4 -5.02 6.36 13.31
C LEU A 4 -5.68 7.73 13.10
N ALA A 5 -5.85 8.48 14.19
CA ALA A 5 -6.29 9.87 14.14
C ALA A 5 -5.33 10.75 13.32
N GLY A 6 -4.01 10.67 13.57
CA GLY A 6 -3.01 11.41 12.79
C GLY A 6 -3.00 11.03 11.31
N TRP A 7 -3.25 9.76 10.98
CA TRP A 7 -3.41 9.32 9.59
C TRP A 7 -4.65 9.91 8.93
N LEU A 8 -5.78 9.94 9.65
CA LEU A 8 -7.02 10.57 9.18
C LEU A 8 -6.84 12.08 9.00
N PHE A 9 -6.25 12.78 9.96
CA PHE A 9 -5.97 14.21 9.87
C PHE A 9 -4.99 14.54 8.75
N ALA A 10 -3.91 13.77 8.59
CA ALA A 10 -2.99 13.96 7.47
C ALA A 10 -3.67 13.72 6.12
N THR A 11 -4.62 12.78 6.04
CA THR A 11 -5.41 12.52 4.82
C THR A 11 -6.32 13.70 4.51
N TYR A 12 -7.01 14.23 5.53
CA TYR A 12 -7.88 15.40 5.42
C TYR A 12 -7.13 16.64 4.93
N GLU A 13 -5.99 16.96 5.55
CA GLU A 13 -5.17 18.12 5.17
C GLU A 13 -4.67 18.01 3.73
N THR A 14 -4.19 16.83 3.31
CA THR A 14 -3.81 16.62 1.92
C THR A 14 -5.00 16.76 0.97
N ALA A 15 -6.16 16.22 1.33
CA ALA A 15 -7.36 16.26 0.50
C ALA A 15 -7.87 17.70 0.29
N HIS A 16 -7.87 18.53 1.34
CA HIS A 16 -8.28 19.93 1.25
C HIS A 16 -7.27 20.80 0.49
N ALA A 17 -5.97 20.54 0.64
CA ALA A 17 -4.92 21.25 -0.10
C ALA A 17 -4.90 20.93 -1.61
N ALA A 18 -5.30 19.72 -1.99
CA ALA A 18 -5.37 19.32 -3.39
C ALA A 18 -6.74 19.54 -4.05
N ALA A 19 -7.81 19.68 -3.26
CA ALA A 19 -9.10 20.16 -3.76
C ALA A 19 -9.06 21.64 -4.19
N SER A 20 -8.15 22.44 -3.64
CA SER A 20 -8.01 23.88 -3.95
C SER A 20 -7.01 24.20 -5.07
N SER A 21 -6.29 23.22 -5.63
CA SER A 21 -5.10 23.45 -6.49
C SER A 21 -5.14 22.84 -7.90
N GLY A 22 -6.28 22.35 -8.37
CA GLY A 22 -6.52 21.99 -9.79
C GLY A 22 -6.39 20.49 -10.13
N THR A 23 -6.66 20.13 -11.39
CA THR A 23 -6.84 18.73 -11.83
C THR A 23 -5.64 17.82 -11.54
N ARG A 24 -4.41 18.33 -11.67
CA ARG A 24 -3.17 17.58 -11.38
C ARG A 24 -3.05 17.20 -9.90
N ALA A 25 -3.46 18.10 -9.00
CA ALA A 25 -3.46 17.84 -7.57
C ALA A 25 -4.49 16.77 -7.18
N THR A 26 -5.66 16.77 -7.83
CA THR A 26 -6.65 15.69 -7.67
C THR A 26 -6.10 14.33 -8.08
N PHE A 27 -5.37 14.24 -9.20
CA PHE A 27 -4.70 12.99 -9.61
C PHE A 27 -3.64 12.55 -8.59
N ALA A 28 -2.82 13.47 -8.09
CA ALA A 28 -1.81 13.18 -7.06
C ALA A 28 -2.46 12.62 -5.78
N LEU A 29 -3.63 13.13 -5.38
CA LEU A 29 -4.39 12.57 -4.25
C LEU A 29 -4.85 11.15 -4.49
N ILE A 30 -5.39 10.85 -5.67
CA ILE A 30 -5.88 9.51 -6.00
C ILE A 30 -4.72 8.51 -5.92
N VAL A 31 -3.56 8.87 -6.48
CA VAL A 31 -2.34 8.07 -6.41
C VAL A 31 -1.89 7.86 -4.96
N ASP A 32 -1.86 8.93 -4.15
CA ASP A 32 -1.46 8.85 -2.75
C ASP A 32 -2.41 7.99 -1.92
N LEU A 33 -3.72 8.15 -2.13
CA LEU A 33 -4.75 7.39 -1.43
C LEU A 33 -4.66 5.90 -1.79
N LEU A 34 -4.52 5.59 -3.08
CA LEU A 34 -4.37 4.21 -3.54
C LEU A 34 -3.13 3.57 -2.95
N TYR A 35 -2.00 4.28 -2.95
CA TYR A 35 -0.76 3.82 -2.31
C TYR A 35 -1.01 3.50 -0.84
N ARG A 36 -1.63 4.40 -0.07
CA ARG A 36 -1.86 4.20 1.37
C ARG A 36 -2.70 2.95 1.64
N ILE A 37 -3.76 2.74 0.85
CA ILE A 37 -4.64 1.57 0.97
C ILE A 37 -3.87 0.28 0.68
N LEU A 38 -3.13 0.23 -0.44
CA LEU A 38 -2.36 -0.94 -0.84
C LEU A 38 -1.22 -1.23 0.15
N PHE A 39 -0.53 -0.19 0.64
CA PHE A 39 0.54 -0.32 1.63
C PHE A 39 0.01 -0.88 2.96
N ALA A 40 -1.15 -0.38 3.43
CA ALA A 40 -1.80 -0.91 4.62
C ALA A 40 -2.22 -2.38 4.44
N ALA A 41 -2.76 -2.75 3.27
CA ALA A 41 -3.08 -4.13 2.94
C ALA A 41 -1.83 -5.03 2.94
N LEU A 42 -0.70 -4.55 2.40
CA LEU A 42 0.56 -5.29 2.43
C LEU A 42 1.09 -5.49 3.86
N ILE A 43 0.98 -4.48 4.73
CA ILE A 43 1.33 -4.62 6.16
C ILE A 43 0.47 -5.71 6.81
N VAL A 44 -0.85 -5.68 6.61
CA VAL A 44 -1.75 -6.70 7.14
C VAL A 44 -1.34 -8.10 6.66
N ARG A 45 -0.90 -8.22 5.40
CA ARG A 45 -0.41 -9.48 4.84
C ARG A 45 0.90 -9.94 5.48
N VAL A 46 1.86 -9.04 5.71
CA VAL A 46 3.12 -9.35 6.41
C VAL A 46 2.83 -9.86 7.82
N ILE A 47 1.98 -9.15 8.56
CA ILE A 47 1.54 -9.56 9.90
C ILE A 47 0.85 -10.93 9.83
N ALA A 48 -0.12 -11.10 8.93
CA ALA A 48 -0.83 -12.37 8.79
C ALA A 48 0.11 -13.54 8.47
N ALA A 49 1.08 -13.33 7.58
CA ALA A 49 2.10 -14.33 7.25
C ALA A 49 2.95 -14.69 8.48
N TRP A 50 3.29 -13.70 9.30
CA TRP A 50 4.13 -13.92 10.48
C TRP A 50 3.44 -14.65 11.63
N PHE A 51 2.16 -14.37 11.83
CA PHE A 51 1.34 -15.02 12.85
C PHE A 51 0.69 -16.32 12.34
N GLY A 52 1.02 -16.79 11.13
CA GLY A 52 0.45 -18.01 10.55
C GLY A 52 -1.06 -17.92 10.30
N MET A 53 -1.62 -16.72 10.14
CA MET A 53 -3.04 -16.54 9.88
C MET A 53 -3.37 -16.99 8.45
N PHE A 54 -4.32 -17.92 8.32
CA PHE A 54 -4.71 -18.46 7.02
C PHE A 54 -5.32 -17.40 6.10
N ARG A 55 -5.01 -17.52 4.81
CA ARG A 55 -5.46 -16.64 3.71
C ARG A 55 -6.98 -16.47 3.62
N TYR A 56 -7.74 -17.41 4.20
CA TYR A 56 -9.21 -17.45 4.19
C TYR A 56 -9.88 -16.81 5.41
N SER A 57 -9.13 -16.24 6.35
CA SER A 57 -9.73 -15.49 7.45
C SER A 57 -10.49 -14.26 6.94
N ARG A 58 -11.74 -14.08 7.39
CA ARG A 58 -12.64 -12.96 7.03
C ARG A 58 -11.94 -11.60 7.09
N TRP A 59 -11.09 -11.41 8.09
CA TRP A 59 -10.47 -10.12 8.40
C TRP A 59 -9.23 -9.82 7.53
N VAL A 60 -8.56 -10.86 7.03
CA VAL A 60 -7.32 -10.73 6.25
C VAL A 60 -7.59 -10.85 4.75
N ARG A 61 -8.67 -11.54 4.37
CA ARG A 61 -9.06 -11.76 2.98
C ARG A 61 -9.08 -10.49 2.11
N PRO A 62 -9.61 -9.33 2.58
CA PRO A 62 -9.58 -8.11 1.76
C PRO A 62 -8.17 -7.67 1.40
N ALA A 63 -7.20 -7.82 2.31
CA ALA A 63 -5.81 -7.46 2.05
C ALA A 63 -5.19 -8.32 0.94
N TYR A 64 -5.49 -9.63 0.93
CA TYR A 64 -5.05 -10.53 -0.14
C TYR A 64 -5.70 -10.18 -1.48
N ILE A 65 -7.03 -9.95 -1.52
CA ILE A 65 -7.74 -9.57 -2.75
C ILE A 65 -7.14 -8.30 -3.37
N LEU A 66 -6.86 -7.29 -2.54
CA LEU A 66 -6.33 -6.01 -3.00
C LEU A 66 -4.87 -6.09 -3.48
N THR A 67 -4.09 -7.08 -3.04
CA THR A 67 -2.64 -7.12 -3.25
C THR A 67 -2.13 -8.32 -4.03
N ASP A 68 -2.94 -9.38 -4.21
CA ASP A 68 -2.51 -10.62 -4.88
C ASP A 68 -2.02 -10.36 -6.31
N TRP A 69 -2.62 -9.42 -7.04
CA TRP A 69 -2.17 -9.07 -8.39
C TRP A 69 -0.76 -8.45 -8.41
N ILE A 70 -0.29 -7.84 -7.30
CA ILE A 70 1.07 -7.31 -7.14
C ILE A 70 2.01 -8.39 -6.60
N VAL A 71 1.57 -9.11 -5.57
CA VAL A 71 2.41 -10.03 -4.81
C VAL A 71 2.63 -11.34 -5.56
N GLU A 72 1.63 -11.85 -6.28
CA GLU A 72 1.71 -13.14 -6.98
C GLU A 72 2.79 -13.16 -8.07
N PRO A 73 2.91 -12.15 -8.95
CA PRO A 73 4.01 -12.09 -9.91
C PRO A 73 5.38 -12.05 -9.23
N ILE A 74 5.52 -11.29 -8.14
CA ILE A 74 6.78 -11.18 -7.38
C ILE A 74 7.15 -12.55 -6.77
N ARG A 75 6.16 -13.26 -6.23
CA ARG A 75 6.32 -14.58 -5.61
C ARG A 75 6.72 -15.68 -6.61
N ARG A 76 6.48 -15.48 -7.91
CA ARG A 76 6.96 -16.40 -8.96
C ARG A 76 8.47 -16.25 -9.20
N VAL A 77 9.03 -15.08 -8.90
CA VAL A 77 10.46 -14.79 -9.10
C VAL A 77 11.24 -14.98 -7.80
N LEU A 78 10.66 -14.57 -6.66
CA LEU A 78 11.27 -14.72 -5.35
C LEU A 78 10.87 -16.05 -4.71
N PRO A 79 11.82 -16.98 -4.50
CA PRO A 79 11.53 -18.22 -3.78
C PRO A 79 11.18 -17.92 -2.32
N LEU A 80 10.35 -18.79 -1.72
CA LEU A 80 10.04 -18.72 -0.30
C LEU A 80 11.32 -18.95 0.52
N VAL A 81 11.68 -17.99 1.37
CA VAL A 81 12.87 -18.09 2.23
C VAL A 81 12.46 -18.66 3.58
N GLY A 82 12.87 -19.90 3.87
CA GLY A 82 12.63 -20.54 5.17
C GLY A 82 11.15 -20.75 5.54
N GLY A 83 10.25 -20.81 4.54
CA GLY A 83 8.80 -20.93 4.75
C GLY A 83 8.07 -19.59 4.93
N TRP A 84 8.79 -18.46 4.92
CA TRP A 84 8.24 -17.12 5.07
C TRP A 84 8.15 -16.43 3.70
N ASP A 85 6.98 -15.85 3.39
CA ASP A 85 6.75 -15.12 2.15
C ASP A 85 7.29 -13.68 2.28
N LEU A 86 8.45 -13.41 1.68
CA LEU A 86 9.05 -12.06 1.63
C LEU A 86 8.50 -11.21 0.47
N SER A 87 7.71 -11.79 -0.42
CA SER A 87 7.14 -11.09 -1.58
C SER A 87 6.33 -9.84 -1.20
N PRO A 88 5.55 -9.80 -0.11
CA PRO A 88 4.86 -8.59 0.33
C PRO A 88 5.80 -7.45 0.72
N LEU A 89 6.97 -7.74 1.30
CA LEU A 89 7.96 -6.71 1.64
C LEU A 89 8.57 -6.10 0.37
N VAL A 90 8.88 -6.93 -0.61
CA VAL A 90 9.37 -6.46 -1.91
C VAL A 90 8.28 -5.66 -2.63
N ALA A 91 7.02 -6.08 -2.56
CA ALA A 91 5.90 -5.32 -3.08
C ALA A 91 5.81 -3.93 -2.40
N MET A 92 5.97 -3.84 -1.08
CA MET A 92 5.96 -2.56 -0.36
C MET A 92 7.08 -1.63 -0.83
N PHE A 93 8.28 -2.16 -1.03
CA PHE A 93 9.43 -1.40 -1.51
C PHE A 93 9.23 -0.94 -2.96
N ALA A 94 8.75 -1.80 -3.85
CA ALA A 94 8.44 -1.42 -5.21
C ALA A 94 7.33 -0.35 -5.28
N LEU A 95 6.31 -0.49 -4.43
CA LEU A 95 5.18 0.44 -4.36
C LEU A 95 5.61 1.82 -3.82
N SER A 96 6.55 1.89 -2.88
CA SER A 96 7.07 3.16 -2.36
C SER A 96 7.87 3.92 -3.40
N ILE A 97 8.72 3.23 -4.16
CA ILE A 97 9.43 3.81 -5.30
C ILE A 97 8.43 4.29 -6.36
N LEU A 98 7.47 3.46 -6.73
CA LEU A 98 6.45 3.82 -7.72
C LEU A 98 5.67 5.08 -7.31
N ARG A 99 5.25 5.16 -6.04
CA ARG A 99 4.60 6.38 -5.51
C ARG A 99 5.51 7.59 -5.64
N GLN A 100 6.78 7.47 -5.27
CA GLN A 100 7.70 8.61 -5.31
C GLN A 100 7.89 9.12 -6.74
N ILE A 101 8.06 8.22 -7.70
CA ILE A 101 8.16 8.56 -9.13
C ILE A 101 6.86 9.24 -9.61
N LEU A 102 5.70 8.64 -9.36
CA LEU A 102 4.42 9.19 -9.80
C LEU A 102 4.15 10.57 -9.19
N LEU A 103 4.36 10.74 -7.88
CA LEU A 103 4.14 12.03 -7.25
C LEU A 103 5.13 13.09 -7.74
N SER A 104 6.41 12.73 -7.94
CA SER A 104 7.41 13.66 -8.47
C SER A 104 7.09 14.13 -9.89
N ALA A 105 6.46 13.29 -10.71
CA ALA A 105 6.03 13.66 -12.06
C ALA A 105 4.77 14.55 -12.07
N LEU A 106 3.97 14.52 -11.00
CA LEU A 106 2.74 15.30 -10.88
C LEU A 106 2.92 16.59 -10.05
N SER A 107 3.90 16.63 -9.16
CA SER A 107 4.27 17.82 -8.38
C SER A 107 5.20 18.73 -9.20
N PRO A 108 5.01 20.06 -9.15
CA PRO A 108 5.88 21.03 -9.83
C PRO A 108 7.31 21.06 -9.26
#